data_AF-A0A4Z0GVH0-F1
#
_entry.id   AF-A0A4Z0GVH0-F1
#
_cell.length_a   1.000
_cell.length_b   1.000
_cell.length_c   1.000
_cell.angle_alpha   90.00
_cell.angle_beta   90.00
_cell.angle_gamma   90.00
#
_symmetry.space_group_name_H-M   'P 1'
#
loop_
_entity.id
_entity.type
_entity.pdbx_description
1 polymer ?
#
loop_
_entity_poly.entity_id
_entity_poly.type
_entity_poly.pdbx_seq_one_letter_code
_entity_poly.pdbx_strand_id
1 'polypeptide(L)'
;MKVILKRTLISCVLILLILIGFLKINPPLAYGSVGTTSDQHSIIVALGNKHVFGSIRIQQVAINGTSQPSNIHLQVSDAGSGFIMSDLAATTNKRMSEDFSAIRLLPNSSPHAKEPVRSSPKHTIYGLSISENAPIQKIDVTYTYLGLTFQETIQI
;
A
#
# COMPACT_ATOMS: atom_id res chain seq x y z
N MET A 1 14.74 35.77 24.91
CA MET A 1 15.13 34.73 23.93
C MET A 1 14.97 33.30 24.45
N LYS A 2 15.59 32.90 25.58
CA LYS A 2 15.51 31.52 26.11
C LYS A 2 14.09 31.02 26.43
N VAL A 3 13.22 31.88 26.98
CA VAL A 3 11.83 31.50 27.33
C VAL A 3 10.98 31.26 26.09
N ILE A 4 11.13 32.11 25.06
CA ILE A 4 10.41 31.96 23.78
C ILE A 4 10.86 30.67 23.10
N LEU A 5 12.18 30.41 23.03
CA LEU A 5 12.71 29.16 22.47
C LEU A 5 12.18 27.91 23.19
N LYS A 6 12.13 27.94 24.53
CA LYS A 6 11.54 26.84 25.32
C LYS A 6 10.06 26.61 25.02
N ARG A 7 9.27 27.68 24.92
CA ARG A 7 7.84 27.60 24.57
C ARG A 7 7.63 27.07 23.15
N THR A 8 8.41 27.54 22.19
CA THR A 8 8.36 27.05 20.81
C THR A 8 8.73 25.57 20.73
N LEU A 9 9.76 25.12 21.47
CA LEU A 9 10.15 23.71 21.52
C LEU A 9 9.02 22.83 22.08
N ILE A 10 8.41 23.23 23.20
CA ILE A 10 7.29 22.50 23.81
C ILE A 10 6.11 22.40 22.84
N SER A 11 5.77 23.50 22.17
CA SER A 11 4.70 23.53 21.17
C SER A 11 5.00 22.57 20.00
N CYS A 12 6.23 22.59 19.49
CA CYS A 12 6.65 21.69 18.40
C CYS A 12 6.54 20.21 18.79
N VAL A 13 7.00 19.86 20.00
CA VAL A 13 6.88 18.50 20.53
C VAL A 13 5.41 18.09 20.67
N LEU A 14 4.55 18.98 21.17
CA LEU A 14 3.12 18.70 21.32
C LEU A 14 2.45 18.45 19.97
N ILE A 15 2.74 19.29 18.95
CA ILE A 15 2.23 19.11 17.59
C ILE A 15 2.71 17.78 16.99
N LEU A 16 3.98 17.41 17.20
CA LEU A 16 4.53 16.14 16.73
C LEU A 16 3.81 14.95 17.36
N LEU A 17 3.54 14.99 18.67
CA LEU A 17 2.80 13.93 19.36
C LEU A 17 1.37 13.79 18.84
N ILE A 18 0.68 14.93 18.62
CA ILE A 18 -0.66 14.94 18.03
C ILE A 18 -0.63 14.34 16.61
N LEU A 19 0.38 14.69 15.80
CA LEU A 19 0.53 14.17 14.45
C LEU A 19 0.78 12.65 14.45
N ILE A 20 1.66 12.15 15.31
CA ILE A 20 1.92 10.70 15.45
C ILE A 20 0.63 9.98 15.87
N GLY A 21 -0.09 10.51 16.86
CA GLY A 21 -1.37 9.96 17.30
C GLY A 21 -2.42 9.94 16.18
N PHE A 22 -2.53 11.04 15.42
CA PHE A 22 -3.41 11.13 14.26
C PHE A 22 -3.08 10.06 13.21
N LEU A 23 -1.81 9.85 12.88
CA LEU A 23 -1.37 8.85 11.91
C LEU A 23 -1.64 7.42 12.37
N LYS A 24 -1.54 7.13 13.67
CA LYS A 24 -1.87 5.81 14.23
C LYS A 24 -3.37 5.50 14.16
N ILE A 25 -4.23 6.50 14.32
CA ILE A 25 -5.69 6.33 14.22
C ILE A 25 -6.15 6.35 12.75
N ASN A 26 -5.41 7.03 11.88
CA ASN A 26 -5.72 7.17 10.45
C ASN A 26 -4.59 6.59 9.57
N PRO A 27 -4.37 5.26 9.62
CA PRO A 27 -3.27 4.61 8.92
C PRO A 27 -3.32 4.92 7.41
N PRO A 28 -2.17 5.18 6.77
CA PRO A 28 -2.18 5.78 5.43
C PRO A 28 -2.48 4.81 4.29
N LEU A 29 -2.27 3.51 4.50
CA LEU A 29 -2.58 2.49 3.51
C LEU A 29 -4.11 2.36 3.37
N ALA A 30 -4.56 2.26 2.14
CA ALA A 30 -5.92 1.89 1.78
C ALA A 30 -5.84 0.69 0.84
N TYR A 31 -6.76 -0.26 1.02
CA TYR A 31 -6.96 -1.36 0.09
C TYR A 31 -8.38 -1.32 -0.48
N GLY A 32 -8.55 -1.79 -1.71
CA GLY A 32 -9.80 -1.71 -2.46
C GLY A 32 -10.24 -3.07 -2.98
N SER A 33 -10.55 -3.14 -4.27
CA SER A 33 -10.97 -4.38 -4.92
C SER A 33 -9.96 -5.52 -4.71
N VAL A 34 -10.52 -6.71 -4.49
CA VAL A 34 -9.80 -7.98 -4.38
C VAL A 34 -10.24 -8.86 -5.54
N GLY A 35 -9.28 -9.27 -6.37
CA GLY A 35 -9.49 -10.28 -7.40
C GLY A 35 -8.85 -11.59 -6.96
N THR A 36 -9.56 -12.71 -7.08
CA THR A 36 -9.06 -14.03 -6.68
C THR A 36 -9.43 -15.09 -7.72
N THR A 37 -8.61 -16.13 -7.82
CA THR A 37 -8.96 -17.35 -8.55
C THR A 37 -9.99 -18.17 -7.75
N SER A 38 -10.69 -19.09 -8.41
CA SER A 38 -11.74 -19.89 -7.74
C SER A 38 -11.22 -20.75 -6.59
N ASP A 39 -9.93 -21.10 -6.60
CA ASP A 39 -9.22 -21.89 -5.59
C ASP A 39 -8.45 -21.03 -4.56
N GLN A 40 -8.51 -19.70 -4.70
CA GLN A 40 -7.82 -18.73 -3.85
C GLN A 40 -6.29 -18.88 -3.79
N HIS A 41 -5.70 -19.57 -4.77
CA HIS A 41 -4.25 -19.71 -4.89
C HIS A 41 -3.58 -18.45 -5.42
N SER A 42 -4.28 -17.65 -6.22
CA SER A 42 -3.78 -16.37 -6.71
C SER A 42 -4.73 -15.24 -6.34
N ILE A 43 -4.16 -14.12 -5.88
CA ILE A 43 -4.88 -12.95 -5.42
C ILE A 43 -4.22 -11.67 -5.92
N ILE A 44 -5.03 -10.69 -6.29
CA ILE A 44 -4.60 -9.31 -6.49
C ILE A 44 -5.43 -8.41 -5.58
N VAL A 45 -4.76 -7.63 -4.75
CA VAL A 45 -5.38 -6.59 -3.92
C VAL A 45 -4.97 -5.22 -4.42
N ALA A 46 -5.95 -4.37 -4.74
CA ALA A 46 -5.70 -2.96 -5.01
C ALA A 46 -5.21 -2.26 -3.74
N LEU A 47 -4.01 -1.68 -3.77
CA LEU A 47 -3.43 -0.90 -2.68
C LEU A 47 -3.23 0.56 -3.09
N GLY A 48 -3.21 1.45 -2.11
CA GLY A 48 -2.98 2.86 -2.33
C GLY A 48 -2.68 3.64 -1.05
N ASN A 49 -2.17 4.85 -1.22
CA ASN A 49 -1.99 5.81 -0.14
C ASN A 49 -3.13 6.83 -0.16
N LYS A 50 -3.87 6.92 0.96
CA LYS A 50 -5.00 7.86 1.10
C LYS A 50 -4.60 9.28 1.51
N HIS A 51 -3.35 9.49 1.90
CA HIS A 51 -2.85 10.82 2.28
C HIS A 51 -2.30 11.58 1.07
N VAL A 52 -2.38 12.91 1.16
CA VAL A 52 -1.93 13.86 0.12
C VAL A 52 -0.42 14.08 0.07
N PHE A 53 0.31 13.61 1.08
CA PHE A 53 1.75 13.76 1.24
C PHE A 53 2.37 12.44 1.69
N GLY A 54 3.69 12.31 1.51
CA GLY A 54 4.46 11.15 1.93
C GLY A 54 4.22 9.94 1.02
N SER A 55 5.18 9.04 0.98
CA SER A 55 5.03 7.77 0.27
C SER A 55 4.99 6.62 1.26
N ILE A 56 4.26 5.56 0.90
CA ILE A 56 4.28 4.32 1.65
C ILE A 56 5.32 3.39 1.02
N ARG A 57 6.14 2.79 1.87
CA ARG A 57 7.06 1.72 1.48
C ARG A 57 6.60 0.41 2.12
N ILE A 58 6.24 -0.58 1.31
CA ILE A 58 5.94 -1.91 1.82
C ILE A 58 7.25 -2.55 2.28
N GLN A 59 7.27 -3.07 3.51
CA GLN A 59 8.44 -3.71 4.10
C GLN A 59 8.33 -5.22 4.06
N GLN A 60 7.15 -5.75 4.38
CA GLN A 60 6.92 -7.17 4.46
C GLN A 60 5.45 -7.46 4.14
N VAL A 61 5.23 -8.60 3.51
CA VAL A 61 3.91 -9.19 3.35
C VAL A 61 3.95 -10.60 3.90
N ALA A 62 2.93 -10.97 4.66
CA ALA A 62 2.72 -12.30 5.17
C ALA A 62 1.31 -12.76 4.79
N ILE A 63 1.12 -14.07 4.67
CA ILE A 63 -0.15 -14.68 4.32
C ILE A 63 -0.52 -15.73 5.36
N ASN A 64 -1.81 -15.88 5.66
CA ASN A 64 -2.33 -16.91 6.57
C ASN A 64 -1.60 -17.02 7.94
N GLY A 65 -1.01 -15.93 8.42
CA GLY A 65 -0.21 -15.92 9.66
C GLY A 65 1.16 -16.61 9.55
N THR A 66 1.58 -17.06 8.37
CA THR A 66 2.89 -17.66 8.11
C THR A 66 3.87 -16.65 7.49
N SER A 67 5.12 -17.09 7.30
CA SER A 67 6.17 -16.31 6.66
C SER A 67 5.87 -15.98 5.18
N GLN A 68 6.70 -15.08 4.64
CA GLN A 68 6.55 -14.40 3.35
C GLN A 68 6.12 -15.32 2.19
N PRO A 69 5.18 -14.89 1.33
CA PRO A 69 4.81 -15.64 0.14
C PRO A 69 6.01 -15.87 -0.80
N SER A 70 6.04 -17.06 -1.40
CA SER A 70 6.93 -17.55 -2.44
C SER A 70 6.90 -16.66 -3.68
N ASN A 71 5.71 -16.23 -4.12
CA ASN A 71 5.55 -15.39 -5.31
C ASN A 71 4.71 -14.15 -4.98
N ILE A 72 5.38 -13.00 -4.93
CA ILE A 72 4.78 -11.72 -4.59
C ILE A 72 5.35 -10.62 -5.48
N HIS A 73 4.44 -9.84 -6.06
CA HIS A 73 4.79 -8.75 -6.95
C HIS A 73 3.85 -7.57 -6.75
N LEU A 74 4.39 -6.36 -6.88
CA LEU A 74 3.57 -5.16 -6.90
C LEU A 74 3.42 -4.68 -8.34
N GLN A 75 2.19 -4.76 -8.87
CA GLN A 75 1.85 -4.25 -10.19
C GLN A 75 1.60 -2.75 -10.12
N VAL A 76 2.27 -1.98 -10.96
CA VAL A 76 1.96 -0.57 -11.20
C VAL A 76 1.18 -0.46 -12.51
N SER A 77 -0.01 0.12 -12.47
CA SER A 77 -0.88 0.25 -13.63
C SER A 77 -1.58 1.61 -13.67
N ASP A 78 -2.19 1.94 -14.80
CA ASP A 78 -3.10 3.06 -14.93
C ASP A 78 -4.53 2.61 -14.58
N ALA A 79 -5.30 3.47 -13.91
CA ALA A 79 -6.68 3.18 -13.52
C ALA A 79 -7.57 2.65 -14.66
N GLY A 80 -7.38 3.19 -15.88
CA GLY A 80 -8.13 2.74 -17.06
C GLY A 80 -7.73 1.37 -17.60
N SER A 81 -6.54 0.87 -17.25
CA SER A 81 -6.00 -0.41 -17.72
C SER A 81 -6.23 -1.58 -16.76
N GLY A 82 -6.57 -1.30 -15.49
CA GLY A 82 -6.77 -2.31 -14.45
C GLY A 82 -5.53 -3.17 -14.16
N PHE A 83 -5.73 -4.26 -13.43
CA PHE A 83 -4.69 -5.25 -13.11
C PHE A 83 -4.83 -6.49 -14.00
N ILE A 84 -3.73 -7.21 -14.24
CA ILE A 84 -3.78 -8.49 -14.95
C ILE A 84 -3.55 -9.61 -13.94
N MET A 85 -4.48 -10.56 -13.93
CA MET A 85 -4.35 -11.85 -13.27
C MET A 85 -3.70 -12.82 -14.27
N SER A 86 -2.38 -12.85 -14.31
CA SER A 86 -1.63 -13.83 -15.11
C SER A 86 -0.62 -14.53 -14.23
N ASP A 87 -0.35 -15.81 -14.54
CA ASP A 87 0.74 -16.55 -13.93
C ASP A 87 2.01 -15.69 -14.02
N LEU A 88 2.55 -15.37 -12.84
CA LEU A 88 3.64 -14.41 -12.65
C LEU A 88 4.90 -14.75 -13.47
N ALA A 89 4.99 -15.98 -13.97
CA ALA A 89 6.04 -16.48 -14.84
C ALA A 89 6.06 -15.88 -16.27
N ALA A 90 4.98 -15.26 -16.76
CA ALA A 90 4.82 -15.02 -18.21
C ALA A 90 4.71 -13.54 -18.67
N THR A 91 4.98 -12.53 -17.83
CA THR A 91 4.60 -11.15 -18.19
C THR A 91 5.76 -10.25 -18.63
N THR A 92 6.14 -10.38 -19.91
CA THR A 92 7.00 -9.43 -20.66
C THR A 92 6.16 -8.29 -21.24
N ASN A 93 5.48 -7.54 -20.38
CA ASN A 93 4.86 -6.26 -20.78
C ASN A 93 5.37 -5.17 -19.85
N LYS A 94 5.40 -3.91 -20.32
CA LYS A 94 5.91 -2.69 -19.67
C LYS A 94 5.33 -2.34 -18.28
N ARG A 95 4.67 -3.27 -17.59
CA ARG A 95 4.26 -3.19 -16.19
C ARG A 95 5.37 -3.82 -15.37
N MET A 96 6.25 -2.98 -14.85
CA MET A 96 7.42 -3.45 -14.10
C MET A 96 6.94 -4.24 -12.87
N SER A 97 7.18 -5.54 -12.91
CA SER A 97 7.15 -6.41 -11.74
C SER A 97 8.48 -6.22 -11.02
N GLU A 98 8.55 -5.25 -10.12
CA GLU A 98 9.73 -5.06 -9.27
C GLU A 98 9.55 -5.80 -7.95
N ASP A 99 10.65 -6.04 -7.24
CA ASP A 99 10.61 -6.38 -5.83
C ASP A 99 9.73 -5.35 -5.09
N PHE A 100 8.70 -5.82 -4.41
CA PHE A 100 7.73 -4.96 -3.71
C PHE A 100 8.41 -4.03 -2.68
N SER A 101 9.63 -4.38 -2.24
CA SER A 101 10.44 -3.57 -1.33
C SER A 101 11.01 -2.29 -1.97
N ALA A 102 11.10 -2.23 -3.30
CA ALA A 102 11.65 -1.11 -4.07
C ALA A 102 10.59 -0.05 -4.43
N ILE A 103 9.34 -0.48 -4.64
CA ILE A 103 8.27 0.40 -5.09
C ILE A 103 7.68 1.20 -3.92
N ARG A 104 7.37 2.47 -4.22
CA ARG A 104 6.71 3.40 -3.30
C ARG A 104 5.31 3.71 -3.78
N LEU A 105 4.31 3.52 -2.91
CA LEU A 105 2.94 3.95 -3.21
C LEU A 105 2.89 5.47 -3.03
N LEU A 106 2.64 6.16 -4.15
CA LEU A 106 2.61 7.62 -4.21
C LEU A 106 1.39 8.17 -3.45
N PRO A 107 1.47 9.41 -2.92
CA PRO A 107 0.30 10.06 -2.32
C PRO A 107 -0.90 10.11 -3.27
N ASN A 108 -2.10 10.17 -2.72
CA ASN A 108 -3.36 10.22 -3.47
C ASN A 108 -3.57 9.07 -4.48
N SER A 109 -3.09 7.88 -4.14
CA SER A 109 -3.25 6.66 -4.96
C SER A 109 -4.31 5.70 -4.40
N SER A 110 -5.15 6.17 -3.48
CA SER A 110 -6.18 5.33 -2.86
C SER A 110 -7.12 4.71 -3.91
N PRO A 111 -7.40 3.39 -3.82
CA PRO A 111 -8.32 2.72 -4.73
C PRO A 111 -9.79 3.17 -4.57
N HIS A 112 -10.10 3.96 -3.53
CA HIS A 112 -11.45 4.46 -3.22
C HIS A 112 -11.67 5.93 -3.63
N ALA A 113 -10.82 6.51 -4.47
CA ALA A 113 -10.95 7.90 -4.88
C ALA A 113 -12.33 8.15 -5.53
N LYS A 114 -13.14 9.03 -4.90
CA LYS A 114 -14.50 9.38 -5.33
C LYS A 114 -14.56 10.38 -6.49
N GLU A 115 -13.43 10.93 -6.89
CA GLU A 115 -13.43 11.87 -8.01
C GLU A 115 -13.66 11.11 -9.32
N PRO A 116 -14.63 11.54 -10.15
CA PRO A 116 -14.77 10.98 -11.48
C PRO A 116 -13.43 11.18 -12.19
N VAL A 117 -12.97 10.13 -12.87
CA VAL A 117 -11.81 10.07 -13.76
C VAL A 117 -11.90 11.20 -14.79
N ARG A 118 -11.63 12.44 -14.39
CA ARG A 118 -11.66 13.64 -15.21
C ARG A 118 -10.23 13.98 -15.51
N SER A 119 -9.74 13.38 -16.60
CA SER A 119 -8.76 14.00 -17.48
C SER A 119 -7.43 14.44 -16.84
N SER A 120 -7.01 13.85 -15.71
CA SER A 120 -5.61 13.88 -15.32
C SER A 120 -4.89 12.72 -16.01
N PRO A 121 -3.77 12.98 -16.70
CA PRO A 121 -3.02 11.92 -17.35
C PRO A 121 -2.51 10.96 -16.26
N LYS A 122 -2.89 9.68 -16.40
CA LYS A 122 -2.33 8.53 -15.66
C LYS A 122 -2.53 8.57 -14.14
N HIS A 123 -3.74 8.22 -13.69
CA HIS A 123 -3.95 7.87 -12.28
C HIS A 123 -3.32 6.50 -12.01
N THR A 124 -2.17 6.50 -11.34
CA THR A 124 -1.42 5.30 -11.01
C THR A 124 -2.14 4.52 -9.90
N ILE A 125 -2.43 3.25 -10.18
CA ILE A 125 -2.97 2.27 -9.23
C ILE A 125 -1.92 1.20 -8.94
N TYR A 126 -1.95 0.64 -7.73
CA TYR A 126 -1.00 -0.39 -7.29
C TYR A 126 -1.76 -1.67 -6.96
N GLY A 127 -1.29 -2.81 -7.46
CA GLY A 127 -1.89 -4.12 -7.23
C GLY A 127 -0.90 -5.05 -6.57
N LEU A 128 -1.15 -5.44 -5.32
CA LEU A 128 -0.36 -6.48 -4.65
C LEU A 128 -0.83 -7.84 -5.16
N SER A 129 0.01 -8.50 -5.95
CA SER A 129 -0.25 -9.80 -6.54
C SER A 129 0.50 -10.87 -5.78
N ILE A 130 -0.20 -11.92 -5.35
CA ILE A 130 0.34 -13.03 -4.58
C ILE A 130 -0.13 -14.33 -5.22
N SER A 131 0.77 -15.30 -5.38
CA SER A 131 0.42 -16.63 -5.89
C SER A 131 1.13 -17.72 -5.08
N GLU A 132 0.34 -18.67 -4.58
CA GLU A 132 0.79 -19.77 -3.73
C GLU A 132 0.11 -21.09 -4.07
N ASN A 133 0.73 -22.18 -3.63
CA ASN A 133 0.15 -23.53 -3.76
C ASN A 133 -0.98 -23.80 -2.76
N ALA A 134 -1.15 -22.96 -1.74
CA ALA A 134 -2.16 -23.10 -0.69
C ALA A 134 -3.13 -21.92 -0.72
N PRO A 135 -4.43 -22.12 -0.43
CA PRO A 135 -5.42 -21.06 -0.47
C PRO A 135 -5.07 -19.89 0.46
N ILE A 136 -5.15 -18.67 -0.04
CA ILE A 136 -4.84 -17.45 0.71
C ILE A 136 -6.14 -16.87 1.27
N GLN A 137 -6.24 -16.84 2.61
CA GLN A 137 -7.43 -16.34 3.33
C GLN A 137 -7.18 -14.96 3.94
N LYS A 138 -5.92 -14.67 4.29
CA LYS A 138 -5.52 -13.47 5.01
C LYS A 138 -4.19 -12.96 4.48
N ILE A 139 -4.05 -11.65 4.33
CA ILE A 139 -2.81 -10.97 3.97
C ILE A 139 -2.49 -9.93 5.05
N ASP A 140 -1.30 -10.01 5.64
CA ASP A 140 -0.76 -9.01 6.56
C ASP A 140 0.31 -8.19 5.85
N VAL A 141 0.11 -6.87 5.76
CA VAL A 141 1.02 -5.93 5.09
C VAL A 141 1.67 -5.03 6.13
N THR A 142 2.98 -5.18 6.31
CA THR A 142 3.80 -4.28 7.12
C THR A 142 4.44 -3.22 6.22
N TYR A 143 4.31 -1.95 6.59
CA TYR A 143 4.81 -0.85 5.78
C TYR A 143 5.29 0.32 6.63
N THR A 144 6.09 1.20 6.02
CA THR A 144 6.55 2.44 6.61
C THR A 144 5.94 3.64 5.92
N TYR A 145 5.58 4.65 6.72
CA TYR A 145 5.17 5.97 6.24
C TYR A 145 5.70 7.05 7.19
N LEU A 146 6.42 8.03 6.65
CA LEU A 146 7.07 9.11 7.43
C LEU A 146 7.95 8.58 8.59
N GLY A 147 8.61 7.45 8.39
CA GLY A 147 9.47 6.81 9.40
C GLY A 147 8.73 6.01 10.47
N LEU A 148 7.40 5.95 10.43
CA LEU A 148 6.59 5.13 11.33
C LEU A 148 6.21 3.81 10.66
N THR A 149 6.31 2.71 11.39
CA THR A 149 5.85 1.38 10.96
C THR A 149 4.38 1.16 11.34
N PHE A 150 3.67 0.54 10.40
CA PHE A 150 2.27 0.17 10.50
C PHE A 150 2.10 -1.27 10.00
N GLN A 151 1.01 -1.89 10.42
CA GLN A 151 0.58 -3.19 9.95
C GLN A 151 -0.91 -3.11 9.63
N GLU A 152 -1.28 -3.62 8.47
CA GLU A 152 -2.66 -3.73 8.03
C GLU A 152 -2.98 -5.17 7.66
N THR A 153 -4.18 -5.60 7.99
CA THR A 153 -4.67 -6.95 7.72
C THR A 153 -5.81 -6.88 6.72
N ILE A 154 -5.69 -7.63 5.63
CA ILE A 154 -6.69 -7.77 4.57
C ILE A 154 -7.23 -9.19 4.64
N GLN A 155 -8.55 -9.31 4.78
CA GLN A 155 -9.27 -10.58 4.69
C GLN A 155 -9.76 -10.77 3.26
N ILE A 156 -9.68 -11.99 2.74
CA ILE A 156 -10.02 -12.34 1.36
C ILE A 156 -11.43 -12.90 1.27
#